data_AF-A0A374VVG9-F1
#
_entry.id   AF-A0A374VVG9-F1
#
_cell.length_a   1.000
_cell.length_b   1.000
_cell.length_c   1.000
_cell.angle_alpha   90.00
_cell.angle_beta   90.00
_cell.angle_gamma   90.00
#
_symmetry.space_group_name_H-M   'P 1'
#
loop_
_entity.id
_entity.type
_entity.pdbx_description
1 polymer ?
#
loop_
_entity_poly.entity_id
_entity_poly.type
_entity_poly.pdbx_seq_one_letter_code
_entity_poly.pdbx_strand_id
1 'polypeptide(L)'
;MFWEKFQYLSEIKGMKPHAVLKELEISSGSANNWKKGTIPNGEILKKIADYFEVSIDSLLDFDENVSVRLSSKKSVLKKLNAIPQRFNSLKAVVETSDEQKLAIAKYVGCPIWWLVNEQNIKFEPKDISSETDSSILFMILDIMDGCADNDIDKAMQIQLSRVVLYHLNEKGFGAEKLSEFTGIDQKKLHFITTGEENKDSSLNYGFNFSDLVYLKSVTGSDYSCLFVGE
;
A
#
# COMPACT_ATOMS: atom_id res chain seq x y z
N MET A 1 -25.75 10.85 -10.18
CA MET A 1 -24.30 11.13 -10.26
C MET A 1 -23.84 12.18 -9.25
N PHE A 2 -23.87 13.50 -9.53
CA PHE A 2 -23.25 14.48 -8.61
C PHE A 2 -23.78 14.43 -7.16
N TRP A 3 -25.11 14.42 -6.98
CA TRP A 3 -25.71 14.44 -5.64
C TRP A 3 -25.35 13.20 -4.81
N GLU A 4 -25.37 12.01 -5.41
CA GLU A 4 -25.01 10.77 -4.73
C GLU A 4 -23.53 10.77 -4.32
N LYS A 5 -22.63 11.25 -5.19
CA LYS A 5 -21.20 11.41 -4.86
C LYS A 5 -20.99 12.41 -3.72
N PHE A 6 -21.71 13.54 -3.74
CA PHE A 6 -21.68 14.52 -2.65
C PHE A 6 -22.20 13.94 -1.33
N GLN A 7 -23.24 13.10 -1.36
CA GLN A 7 -23.73 12.38 -0.19
C GLN A 7 -22.68 11.42 0.36
N TYR A 8 -22.10 10.58 -0.51
CA TYR A 8 -21.06 9.64 -0.17
C TYR A 8 -19.83 10.32 0.47
N LEU A 9 -19.34 11.41 -0.11
CA LEU A 9 -18.21 12.18 0.44
C LEU A 9 -18.56 12.82 1.80
N SER A 10 -19.80 13.29 1.97
CA SER A 10 -20.28 13.81 3.24
C SER A 10 -20.30 12.72 4.33
N GLU A 11 -20.76 11.52 3.97
CA GLU A 11 -20.82 10.35 4.85
C GLU A 11 -19.41 9.87 5.27
N ILE A 12 -18.45 9.80 4.35
CA ILE A 12 -17.04 9.51 4.67
C ILE A 12 -16.49 10.50 5.70
N LYS A 13 -16.82 11.79 5.54
CA LYS A 13 -16.41 12.86 6.46
C LYS A 13 -17.21 12.85 7.78
N GLY A 14 -18.16 11.93 7.96
CA GLY A 14 -19.01 11.82 9.14
C GLY A 14 -20.04 12.94 9.29
N MET A 15 -20.36 13.66 8.21
CA MET A 15 -21.24 14.83 8.21
C MET A 15 -22.50 14.62 7.39
N LYS A 16 -23.60 15.25 7.80
CA LYS A 16 -24.82 15.29 6.98
C LYS A 16 -24.62 16.26 5.80
N PRO A 17 -25.11 15.95 4.58
CA PRO A 17 -24.96 16.82 3.41
C PRO A 17 -25.39 18.27 3.64
N HIS A 18 -26.47 18.50 4.40
CA HIS A 18 -26.93 19.84 4.74
C HIS A 18 -25.99 20.60 5.71
N ALA A 19 -25.25 19.89 6.56
CA ALA A 19 -24.23 20.49 7.41
C ALA A 19 -23.02 20.95 6.58
N VAL A 20 -22.58 20.12 5.62
CA VAL A 20 -21.51 20.48 4.68
C VAL A 20 -21.88 21.71 3.85
N LEU A 21 -23.11 21.78 3.34
CA LEU A 21 -23.59 22.95 2.59
C LEU A 21 -23.55 24.22 3.43
N LYS A 22 -23.88 24.13 4.71
CA LYS A 22 -23.84 25.26 5.63
C LYS A 22 -22.40 25.72 5.87
N GLU A 23 -21.47 24.80 6.05
CA GLU A 23 -20.04 25.12 6.23
C GLU A 23 -19.44 25.74 4.95
N LEU A 24 -19.90 25.31 3.78
CA LEU A 24 -19.51 25.89 2.49
C LEU A 24 -20.29 27.15 2.12
N GLU A 25 -21.16 27.66 2.98
CA GLU A 25 -22.01 28.83 2.70
C GLU A 25 -22.84 28.69 1.41
N ILE A 26 -23.25 27.47 1.08
CA ILE A 26 -24.09 27.16 -0.07
C ILE A 26 -25.55 27.09 0.38
N SER A 27 -26.44 27.78 -0.34
CA SER A 27 -27.88 27.75 -0.06
C SER A 27 -28.43 26.33 -0.09
N SER A 28 -29.20 25.96 0.93
CA SER A 28 -29.88 24.67 1.06
C SER A 28 -30.86 24.38 -0.09
N GLY A 29 -31.38 25.42 -0.77
CA GLY A 29 -32.23 25.28 -1.95
C GLY A 29 -31.50 24.62 -3.14
N SER A 30 -30.17 24.76 -3.21
CA SER A 30 -29.34 24.15 -4.26
C SER A 30 -29.37 22.62 -4.18
N ALA A 31 -29.46 22.05 -2.97
CA ALA A 31 -29.51 20.61 -2.75
C ALA A 31 -30.72 19.96 -3.43
N ASN A 32 -31.87 20.63 -3.44
CA ASN A 32 -33.08 20.11 -4.09
C ASN A 32 -32.95 20.07 -5.61
N ASN A 33 -32.19 20.99 -6.21
CA ASN A 33 -31.91 20.98 -7.64
C ASN A 33 -30.91 19.88 -7.99
N TRP A 34 -29.91 19.66 -7.15
CA TRP A 34 -28.92 18.59 -7.37
C TRP A 34 -29.51 17.19 -7.21
N LYS A 35 -30.43 17.00 -6.26
CA LYS A 35 -31.26 15.78 -6.14
C LYS A 35 -32.05 15.48 -7.40
N LYS A 36 -32.44 16.51 -8.16
CA LYS A 36 -33.18 16.38 -9.43
C LYS A 36 -32.26 16.21 -10.65
N GLY A 37 -30.95 16.10 -10.44
CA GLY A 37 -29.97 15.84 -11.49
C GLY A 37 -29.28 17.09 -12.06
N THR A 38 -29.53 18.28 -11.50
CA THR A 38 -28.79 19.49 -11.92
C THR A 38 -27.37 19.48 -11.35
N ILE A 39 -26.39 19.88 -12.15
CA ILE A 39 -24.98 19.98 -11.73
C ILE A 39 -24.70 21.41 -11.21
N PRO A 40 -23.93 21.59 -10.12
CA PRO A 40 -23.52 22.92 -9.68
C PRO A 40 -22.67 23.65 -10.72
N ASN A 41 -22.59 24.97 -10.61
CA ASN A 41 -21.68 25.75 -11.45
C ASN A 41 -20.21 25.49 -11.08
N GLY A 42 -19.28 25.90 -11.96
CA GLY A 42 -17.85 25.63 -11.79
C GLY A 42 -17.24 26.18 -10.50
N GLU A 43 -17.72 27.33 -10.00
CA GLU A 43 -17.25 27.92 -8.75
C GLU A 43 -17.65 27.08 -7.54
N ILE A 44 -18.91 26.63 -7.49
CA ILE A 44 -19.42 25.76 -6.43
C ILE A 44 -18.76 24.38 -6.52
N LEU A 45 -18.60 23.83 -7.72
CA LEU A 45 -17.89 22.56 -7.93
C LEU A 45 -16.46 22.64 -7.39
N LYS A 46 -15.73 23.71 -7.70
CA LYS A 46 -14.38 23.93 -7.17
C LYS A 46 -14.37 24.05 -5.65
N LYS A 47 -15.32 24.82 -5.07
CA LYS A 47 -15.44 24.98 -3.61
C LYS A 47 -15.69 23.64 -2.90
N ILE A 48 -16.55 22.80 -3.48
CA ILE A 48 -16.85 21.45 -2.98
C ILE A 48 -15.65 20.52 -3.17
N ALA A 49 -14.99 20.56 -4.32
CA ALA A 49 -13.80 19.76 -4.63
C ALA A 49 -12.65 20.09 -3.67
N ASP A 50 -12.40 21.37 -3.42
CA ASP A 50 -11.37 21.83 -2.49
C ASP A 50 -11.72 21.42 -1.04
N TYR A 51 -13.00 21.44 -0.64
CA TYR A 51 -13.44 21.05 0.71
C TYR A 51 -13.34 19.54 1.01
N PHE A 52 -13.51 18.71 -0.02
CA PHE A 52 -13.38 17.26 0.07
C PHE A 52 -12.03 16.73 -0.41
N GLU A 53 -11.13 17.62 -0.83
CA GLU A 53 -9.80 17.28 -1.37
C GLU A 53 -9.84 16.31 -2.57
N VAL A 54 -10.85 16.46 -3.43
CA VAL A 54 -11.04 15.68 -4.67
C VAL A 54 -10.85 16.54 -5.92
N SER A 55 -10.75 15.92 -7.09
CA SER A 55 -10.79 16.64 -8.37
C SER A 55 -12.23 17.01 -8.75
N ILE A 56 -12.41 18.08 -9.54
CA ILE A 56 -13.75 18.44 -10.07
C ILE A 56 -14.28 17.31 -10.95
N ASP A 57 -13.43 16.69 -11.75
CA ASP A 57 -13.79 15.57 -12.62
C ASP A 57 -14.32 14.38 -11.79
N SER A 58 -13.70 14.08 -10.65
CA SER A 58 -14.15 13.02 -9.72
C SER A 58 -15.50 13.32 -9.05
N LEU A 59 -15.96 14.57 -9.00
CA LEU A 59 -17.31 14.91 -8.51
C LEU A 59 -18.39 14.61 -9.55
N LEU A 60 -18.01 14.54 -10.82
CA LEU A 60 -18.90 14.39 -11.95
C LEU A 60 -18.95 12.95 -12.46
N ASP A 61 -17.84 12.21 -12.33
CA ASP A 61 -17.77 10.78 -12.66
C ASP A 61 -17.98 9.86 -11.44
N PHE A 62 -18.63 8.72 -11.71
CA PHE A 62 -18.88 7.64 -10.75
C PHE A 62 -17.84 6.52 -10.86
N ASP A 63 -16.66 6.81 -11.39
CA ASP A 63 -15.57 5.85 -11.34
C ASP A 63 -15.11 5.70 -9.88
N GLU A 64 -15.03 4.46 -9.40
CA GLU A 64 -14.60 4.12 -8.03
C GLU A 64 -13.12 4.51 -7.77
N ASN A 65 -12.41 4.95 -8.80
CA ASN A 65 -11.06 5.48 -8.73
C ASN A 65 -11.05 6.89 -8.11
N VAL A 66 -11.13 6.95 -6.78
CA VAL A 66 -10.91 8.18 -6.00
C VAL A 66 -9.49 8.67 -6.28
N SER A 67 -9.34 9.67 -7.14
CA SER A 67 -8.10 10.42 -7.27
C SER A 67 -7.97 11.34 -6.04
N VAL A 68 -7.32 10.86 -4.98
CA VAL A 68 -7.02 11.64 -3.77
C VAL A 68 -6.10 12.80 -4.16
N ARG A 69 -6.53 14.03 -3.92
CA ARG A 69 -5.68 15.21 -4.07
C ARG A 69 -4.94 15.43 -2.74
N LEU A 70 -3.79 14.75 -2.57
CA LEU A 70 -2.91 14.93 -1.41
C LEU A 70 -2.44 16.38 -1.28
N SER A 71 -3.11 17.18 -0.44
CA SER A 71 -2.70 18.53 -0.11
C SER A 71 -1.62 18.53 0.97
N SER A 72 -0.41 18.11 0.62
CA SER A 72 0.79 18.60 1.33
C SER A 72 2.06 18.48 0.48
N LYS A 73 2.67 19.64 0.23
CA LYS A 73 3.97 19.90 -0.43
C LYS A 73 4.00 19.72 -1.96
N LYS A 74 3.88 20.86 -2.69
CA LYS A 74 4.16 21.01 -4.15
C LYS A 74 5.44 20.32 -4.65
N SER A 75 6.46 20.18 -3.79
CA SER A 75 7.71 19.44 -4.07
C SER A 75 7.49 17.94 -4.26
N VAL A 76 6.64 17.33 -3.41
CA VAL A 76 6.26 15.92 -3.50
C VAL A 76 5.43 15.69 -4.76
N LEU A 77 4.47 16.58 -5.07
CA LEU A 77 3.69 16.53 -6.31
C LEU A 77 4.52 16.62 -7.60
N LYS A 78 5.55 17.48 -7.65
CA LYS A 78 6.44 17.54 -8.82
C LYS A 78 7.26 16.25 -8.98
N LYS A 79 7.61 15.58 -7.87
CA LYS A 79 8.20 14.23 -7.87
C LYS A 79 7.16 13.17 -8.26
N LEU A 80 5.93 13.25 -7.77
CA LEU A 80 4.79 12.36 -8.12
C LEU A 80 4.36 12.50 -9.59
N ASN A 81 4.54 13.66 -10.22
CA ASN A 81 4.29 13.81 -11.66
C ASN A 81 5.39 13.17 -12.54
N ALA A 82 6.56 12.86 -11.97
CA ALA A 82 7.55 11.97 -12.58
C ALA A 82 7.25 10.49 -12.25
N ILE A 83 6.33 10.23 -11.31
CA ILE A 83 5.94 8.90 -10.88
C ILE A 83 5.02 8.16 -11.87
N PRO A 84 4.34 8.70 -12.91
CA PRO A 84 3.69 7.83 -13.90
C PRO A 84 4.69 6.89 -14.59
N GLN A 85 5.93 7.34 -14.82
CA GLN A 85 7.01 6.45 -15.28
C GLN A 85 7.36 5.40 -14.23
N ARG A 86 7.42 5.79 -12.94
CA ARG A 86 7.70 4.87 -11.83
C ARG A 86 6.53 3.89 -11.58
N PHE A 87 5.28 4.31 -11.61
CA PHE A 87 4.09 3.46 -11.52
C PHE A 87 4.04 2.49 -12.71
N ASN A 88 4.37 2.92 -13.92
CA ASN A 88 4.47 2.00 -15.06
C ASN A 88 5.61 0.98 -14.90
N SER A 89 6.75 1.38 -14.30
CA SER A 89 7.82 0.44 -13.89
C SER A 89 7.39 -0.50 -12.77
N LEU A 90 6.63 0.00 -11.79
CA LEU A 90 6.12 -0.76 -10.63
C LEU A 90 4.98 -1.72 -11.01
N LYS A 91 4.22 -1.38 -12.05
CA LYS A 91 3.16 -2.19 -12.66
C LYS A 91 3.72 -3.20 -13.66
N ALA A 92 4.96 -3.03 -14.10
CA ALA A 92 5.68 -4.00 -14.93
C ALA A 92 6.24 -5.18 -14.12
N VAL A 93 5.77 -5.39 -12.89
CA VAL A 93 5.87 -6.70 -12.22
C VAL A 93 5.07 -7.68 -13.08
N VAL A 94 5.80 -8.40 -13.92
CA VAL A 94 5.30 -9.53 -14.68
C VAL A 94 4.77 -10.53 -13.65
N GLU A 95 3.51 -10.95 -13.80
CA GLU A 95 2.91 -12.01 -12.97
C GLU A 95 3.94 -13.14 -12.80
N THR A 96 4.29 -13.42 -11.55
CA THR A 96 5.36 -14.36 -11.25
C THR A 96 4.93 -15.75 -11.74
N SER A 97 5.72 -16.38 -12.62
CA SER A 97 5.45 -17.74 -13.10
C SER A 97 5.54 -18.76 -11.97
N ASP A 98 4.93 -19.93 -12.13
CA ASP A 98 4.96 -20.98 -11.10
C ASP A 98 6.38 -21.51 -10.86
N GLU A 99 7.23 -21.53 -11.89
CA GLU A 99 8.65 -21.85 -11.77
C GLU A 99 9.39 -20.83 -10.91
N GLN A 100 9.12 -19.54 -11.11
CA GLN A 100 9.72 -18.46 -10.31
C GLN A 100 9.25 -18.53 -8.85
N LYS A 101 7.94 -18.75 -8.60
CA LYS A 101 7.40 -18.95 -7.24
C LYS A 101 8.09 -20.12 -6.54
N LEU A 102 8.27 -21.24 -7.24
CA LEU A 102 8.95 -22.42 -6.71
C LEU A 102 10.43 -22.14 -6.42
N ALA A 103 11.11 -21.39 -7.29
CA ALA A 103 12.51 -21.00 -7.09
C ALA A 103 12.65 -20.09 -5.86
N ILE A 104 11.80 -19.08 -5.73
CA ILE A 104 11.76 -18.19 -4.55
C ILE A 104 11.50 -18.99 -3.27
N ALA A 105 10.49 -19.87 -3.28
CA ALA A 105 10.15 -20.69 -2.13
C ALA A 105 11.33 -21.57 -1.66
N LYS A 106 12.04 -22.19 -2.62
CA LYS A 106 13.26 -22.94 -2.33
C LYS A 106 14.40 -22.05 -1.82
N TYR A 107 14.56 -20.85 -2.38
CA TYR A 107 15.60 -19.93 -1.94
C TYR A 107 15.40 -19.49 -0.48
N VAL A 108 14.17 -19.16 -0.08
CA VAL A 108 13.86 -18.67 1.28
C VAL A 108 13.57 -19.77 2.30
N GLY A 109 13.64 -21.06 1.94
CA GLY A 109 13.38 -22.11 2.92
C GLY A 109 11.92 -22.44 3.18
N CYS A 110 10.96 -22.10 2.29
CA CYS A 110 9.52 -22.23 2.57
C CYS A 110 8.75 -23.13 1.58
N PRO A 111 7.57 -23.66 1.95
CA PRO A 111 6.66 -24.29 1.01
C PRO A 111 6.02 -23.25 0.05
N ILE A 112 5.86 -23.60 -1.23
CA ILE A 112 5.20 -22.72 -2.21
C ILE A 112 3.78 -22.31 -1.78
N TRP A 113 2.99 -23.23 -1.22
CA TRP A 113 1.64 -22.94 -0.75
C TRP A 113 1.62 -21.91 0.38
N TRP A 114 2.69 -21.83 1.18
CA TRP A 114 2.81 -20.86 2.26
C TRP A 114 3.18 -19.50 1.70
N LEU A 115 4.12 -19.46 0.74
CA LEU A 115 4.58 -18.22 0.09
C LEU A 115 3.44 -17.45 -0.59
N VAL A 116 2.49 -18.15 -1.21
CA VAL A 116 1.37 -17.55 -1.96
C VAL A 116 0.09 -17.38 -1.13
N ASN A 117 0.16 -17.57 0.19
CA ASN A 117 -0.99 -17.44 1.09
C ASN A 117 -0.87 -16.13 1.87
N GLU A 118 -1.93 -15.32 1.95
CA GLU A 118 -1.92 -14.06 2.72
C GLU A 118 -2.14 -14.24 4.23
N GLN A 119 -2.65 -15.41 4.64
CA GLN A 119 -2.96 -15.71 6.04
C GLN A 119 -1.71 -15.62 6.93
N ASN A 120 -1.91 -15.21 8.18
CA ASN A 120 -0.82 -15.13 9.16
C ASN A 120 -0.43 -16.52 9.68
N ILE A 121 0.29 -17.27 8.85
CA ILE A 121 0.86 -18.57 9.18
C ILE A 121 2.32 -18.37 9.54
N LYS A 122 2.73 -18.88 10.70
CA LYS A 122 4.11 -18.78 11.18
C LYS A 122 5.08 -19.35 10.13
N PHE A 123 6.17 -18.62 9.89
CA PHE A 123 7.26 -19.10 9.04
C PHE A 123 8.09 -20.15 9.78
N GLU A 124 8.34 -21.29 9.12
CA GLU A 124 9.19 -22.37 9.61
C GLU A 124 10.19 -22.72 8.51
N PRO A 125 11.49 -22.37 8.67
CA PRO A 125 12.49 -22.63 7.65
C PRO A 125 12.72 -24.14 7.49
N LYS A 126 12.85 -24.58 6.24
CA LYS A 126 13.30 -25.93 5.90
C LYS A 126 14.79 -25.93 5.63
N ASP A 127 15.48 -27.00 6.02
CA ASP A 127 16.86 -27.23 5.62
C ASP A 127 16.94 -27.35 4.09
N ILE A 128 17.48 -26.32 3.45
CA ILE A 128 17.74 -26.30 2.02
C ILE A 128 19.22 -25.97 1.85
N SER A 129 19.96 -26.87 1.19
CA SER A 129 21.34 -26.60 0.78
C SER A 129 21.36 -25.40 -0.15
N SER A 130 21.78 -24.25 0.35
CA SER A 130 21.78 -22.99 -0.39
C SER A 130 22.96 -22.93 -1.35
N GLU A 131 22.66 -22.93 -2.66
CA GLU A 131 23.48 -22.14 -3.57
C GLU A 131 22.94 -20.71 -3.52
N THR A 132 23.82 -19.74 -3.27
CA THR A 132 23.47 -18.31 -3.26
C THR A 132 23.11 -17.88 -4.67
N ASP A 133 21.85 -18.03 -5.07
CA ASP A 133 21.39 -17.61 -6.38
C ASP A 133 21.01 -16.12 -6.37
N SER A 134 21.95 -15.30 -6.85
CA SER A 134 21.73 -13.85 -6.99
C SER A 134 20.57 -13.51 -7.91
N SER A 135 20.25 -14.36 -8.88
CA SER A 135 19.11 -14.13 -9.78
C SER A 135 17.78 -14.24 -9.03
N ILE A 136 17.64 -15.20 -8.11
CA ILE A 136 16.42 -15.35 -7.31
C ILE A 136 16.31 -14.18 -6.31
N LEU A 137 17.43 -13.74 -5.73
CA LEU A 137 17.44 -12.55 -4.88
C LEU A 137 16.93 -11.31 -5.64
N PHE A 138 17.37 -11.09 -6.88
CA PHE A 138 16.86 -9.97 -7.68
C PHE A 138 15.36 -10.10 -7.96
N MET A 139 14.85 -11.31 -8.24
CA MET A 139 13.40 -11.52 -8.38
C MET A 139 12.63 -11.14 -7.11
N ILE A 140 13.16 -11.50 -5.93
CA ILE A 140 12.58 -11.11 -4.64
C ILE A 140 12.60 -9.58 -4.50
N LEU A 141 13.72 -8.93 -4.82
CA LEU A 141 13.82 -7.47 -4.73
C LEU A 141 12.87 -6.76 -5.69
N ASP A 142 12.64 -7.32 -6.88
CA ASP A 142 11.66 -6.81 -7.86
C ASP A 142 10.22 -6.91 -7.31
N ILE A 143 9.86 -8.03 -6.66
CA ILE A 143 8.56 -8.18 -5.97
C ILE A 143 8.41 -7.15 -4.83
N MET A 144 9.50 -6.87 -4.11
CA MET A 144 9.48 -5.92 -3.00
C MET A 144 9.47 -4.46 -3.49
N ASP A 145 10.04 -4.14 -4.67
CA ASP A 145 9.89 -2.81 -5.26
C ASP A 145 8.48 -2.62 -5.82
N GLY A 146 7.90 -3.67 -6.39
CA GLY A 146 6.60 -3.71 -7.07
C GLY A 146 5.38 -3.21 -6.28
N CYS A 147 4.39 -2.71 -7.03
CA CYS A 147 3.02 -2.57 -6.53
C CYS A 147 2.31 -3.90 -6.70
N ALA A 148 1.95 -4.55 -5.59
CA ALA A 148 1.22 -5.80 -5.63
C ALA A 148 -0.23 -5.58 -6.09
N ASP A 149 -0.43 -5.62 -7.40
CA ASP A 149 -1.72 -5.35 -8.06
C ASP A 149 -2.64 -6.59 -8.10
N ASN A 150 -2.15 -7.76 -7.69
CA ASN A 150 -2.93 -9.00 -7.54
C ASN A 150 -2.71 -9.67 -6.18
N ASP A 151 -3.65 -10.54 -5.79
CA ASP A 151 -3.68 -11.18 -4.47
C ASP A 151 -2.45 -12.08 -4.21
N ILE A 152 -1.92 -12.72 -5.26
CA ILE A 152 -0.78 -13.64 -5.13
C ILE A 152 0.50 -12.87 -4.87
N ASP A 153 0.80 -11.83 -5.64
CA ASP A 153 1.98 -10.99 -5.44
C ASP A 153 1.92 -10.26 -4.11
N LYS A 154 0.71 -9.85 -3.69
CA LYS A 154 0.48 -9.28 -2.36
C LYS A 154 0.80 -10.29 -1.26
N ALA A 155 0.31 -11.52 -1.39
CA ALA A 155 0.61 -12.59 -0.45
C ALA A 155 2.13 -12.86 -0.38
N MET A 156 2.80 -12.95 -1.52
CA MET A 156 4.26 -13.15 -1.56
C MET A 156 5.01 -12.01 -0.89
N GLN A 157 4.66 -10.76 -1.16
CA GLN A 157 5.28 -9.60 -0.53
C GLN A 157 5.11 -9.64 1.00
N ILE A 158 3.91 -9.97 1.50
CA ILE A 158 3.64 -10.12 2.93
C ILE A 158 4.47 -11.24 3.54
N GLN A 159 4.50 -12.41 2.90
CA GLN A 159 5.19 -13.59 3.44
C GLN A 159 6.70 -13.43 3.42
N LEU A 160 7.27 -12.88 2.34
CA LEU A 160 8.68 -12.51 2.27
C LEU A 160 9.05 -11.49 3.36
N SER A 161 8.15 -10.56 3.68
CA SER A 161 8.37 -9.63 4.78
C SER A 161 8.40 -10.31 6.15
N ARG A 162 7.59 -11.36 6.34
CA ARG A 162 7.64 -12.19 7.57
C ARG A 162 8.89 -13.03 7.67
N VAL A 163 9.41 -13.52 6.54
CA VAL A 163 10.74 -14.16 6.48
C VAL A 163 11.82 -13.17 6.95
N VAL A 164 11.78 -11.92 6.48
CA VAL A 164 12.68 -10.86 6.94
C VAL A 164 12.57 -10.63 8.45
N LEU A 165 11.35 -10.49 8.98
CA LEU A 165 11.15 -10.31 10.42
C LEU A 165 11.66 -11.50 11.24
N TYR A 166 11.48 -12.72 10.74
CA TYR A 166 11.99 -13.92 11.39
C TYR A 166 13.52 -13.88 11.50
N HIS A 167 14.24 -13.66 10.41
CA HIS A 167 15.70 -13.62 10.44
C HIS A 167 16.24 -12.42 11.23
N LEU A 168 15.56 -11.27 11.19
CA LEU A 168 15.90 -10.14 12.05
C LEU A 168 15.76 -10.49 13.53
N ASN A 169 14.70 -11.21 13.91
CA ASN A 169 14.52 -11.68 15.27
C ASN A 169 15.63 -12.64 15.70
N GLU A 170 16.03 -13.59 14.85
CA GLU A 170 17.17 -14.49 15.11
C GLU A 170 18.49 -13.71 15.29
N LYS A 171 18.66 -12.58 14.59
CA LYS A 171 19.81 -11.66 14.75
C LYS A 171 19.67 -10.71 15.95
N GLY A 172 18.66 -10.90 16.79
CA GLY A 172 18.45 -10.12 18.01
C GLY A 172 17.75 -8.77 17.78
N PHE A 173 17.09 -8.57 16.64
CA PHE A 173 16.16 -7.47 16.36
C PHE A 173 14.71 -7.92 16.58
N GLY A 174 14.38 -8.28 17.82
CA GLY A 174 13.01 -8.63 18.22
C GLY A 174 12.06 -7.43 18.27
N ALA A 175 10.81 -7.69 18.68
CA ALA A 175 9.72 -6.71 18.66
C ALA A 175 10.06 -5.36 19.35
N GLU A 176 10.77 -5.38 20.48
CA GLU A 176 11.17 -4.15 21.19
C GLU A 176 12.07 -3.26 20.32
N LYS A 177 13.11 -3.81 19.71
CA LYS A 177 14.01 -3.05 18.84
C LYS A 177 13.33 -2.60 17.55
N LEU A 178 12.46 -3.43 16.99
CA LEU A 178 11.69 -3.06 15.80
C LEU A 178 10.73 -1.88 16.06
N SER A 179 10.25 -1.72 17.31
CA SER A 179 9.42 -0.57 17.68
C SER A 179 10.18 0.77 17.65
N GLU A 180 11.52 0.74 17.72
CA GLU A 180 12.37 1.92 17.62
C GLU A 180 12.63 2.35 16.17
N PHE A 181 12.23 1.53 15.19
CA PHE A 181 12.48 1.78 13.77
C PHE A 181 11.54 2.86 13.24
N THR A 182 12.06 4.08 13.14
CA THR A 182 11.30 5.26 12.67
C THR A 182 11.15 5.34 11.16
N GLY A 183 11.92 4.54 10.41
CA GLY A 183 11.88 4.50 8.94
C GLY A 183 10.76 3.63 8.36
N ILE A 184 10.05 2.88 9.19
CA ILE A 184 8.94 2.01 8.80
C ILE A 184 7.68 2.45 9.55
N ASP A 185 6.55 2.49 8.86
CA ASP A 185 5.27 2.77 9.51
C ASP A 185 4.94 1.66 10.52
N GLN A 186 4.71 2.05 11.77
CA GLN A 186 4.49 1.11 12.87
C GLN A 186 3.18 0.32 12.74
N LYS A 187 2.16 0.87 12.08
CA LYS A 187 0.90 0.15 11.80
C LYS A 187 1.09 -0.90 10.71
N LYS A 188 1.92 -0.60 9.71
CA LYS A 188 2.33 -1.58 8.70
C LYS A 188 3.14 -2.71 9.34
N LEU A 189 4.11 -2.37 10.19
CA LEU A 189 4.91 -3.35 10.92
C LEU A 189 4.04 -4.24 11.82
N HIS A 190 3.05 -3.64 12.51
CA HIS A 190 2.05 -4.39 13.29
C HIS A 190 1.29 -5.38 12.41
N PHE A 191 0.75 -4.94 11.27
CA PHE A 191 0.04 -5.81 10.32
C PHE A 191 0.90 -6.99 9.85
N ILE A 192 2.15 -6.76 9.44
CA ILE A 192 3.02 -7.85 8.97
C ILE A 192 3.26 -8.87 10.08
N THR A 193 3.42 -8.40 11.33
CA THR A 193 3.71 -9.23 12.51
C THR A 193 2.49 -10.02 13.00
N THR A 194 1.32 -9.37 13.10
CA THR A 194 0.12 -9.95 13.73
C THR A 194 -0.91 -10.46 12.74
N GLY A 195 -0.85 -10.00 11.49
CA GLY A 195 -1.88 -10.22 10.48
C GLY A 195 -3.15 -9.41 10.70
N GLU A 196 -3.20 -8.53 11.71
CA GLU A 196 -4.38 -7.71 11.99
C GLU A 196 -4.47 -6.55 11.01
N GLU A 197 -5.53 -6.54 10.20
CA GLU A 197 -5.74 -5.51 9.19
C GLU A 197 -5.97 -4.12 9.81
N ASN A 198 -5.33 -3.13 9.18
CA ASN A 198 -5.56 -1.73 9.46
C ASN A 198 -6.84 -1.24 8.76
N LYS A 199 -7.49 -0.24 9.39
CA LYS A 199 -8.58 0.54 8.75
C LYS A 199 -8.12 1.25 7.48
N ASP A 200 -6.85 1.65 7.44
CA ASP A 200 -6.21 2.18 6.25
C ASP A 200 -5.61 1.01 5.46
N SER A 201 -6.28 0.63 4.37
CA SER A 201 -5.88 -0.51 3.55
C SER A 201 -4.53 -0.34 2.87
N SER A 202 -4.03 0.89 2.71
CA SER A 202 -2.70 1.15 2.15
C SER A 202 -1.55 0.64 3.02
N LEU A 203 -1.85 0.33 4.30
CA LEU A 203 -0.89 -0.22 5.27
C LEU A 203 -0.98 -1.76 5.38
N ASN A 204 -1.92 -2.40 4.68
CA ASN A 204 -2.13 -3.85 4.70
C ASN A 204 -1.33 -4.55 3.58
N TYR A 205 -0.05 -4.18 3.46
CA TYR A 205 0.91 -4.72 2.50
C TYR A 205 2.22 -5.11 3.20
N GLY A 206 3.00 -5.97 2.55
CA GLY A 206 4.34 -6.30 3.00
C GLY A 206 5.30 -5.11 2.89
N PHE A 207 6.52 -5.27 3.40
CA PHE A 207 7.62 -4.34 3.16
C PHE A 207 7.80 -4.08 1.66
N ASN A 208 8.10 -2.81 1.35
CA ASN A 208 8.57 -2.44 0.03
C ASN A 208 10.09 -2.35 0.01
N PHE A 209 10.69 -2.14 -1.17
CA PHE A 209 12.14 -2.04 -1.30
C PHE A 209 12.76 -0.90 -0.47
N SER A 210 12.04 0.21 -0.27
CA SER A 210 12.54 1.32 0.57
C SER A 210 12.61 0.91 2.06
N ASP A 211 11.65 0.10 2.52
CA ASP A 211 11.70 -0.50 3.86
C ASP A 211 12.91 -1.44 3.98
N LEU A 212 13.20 -2.26 2.97
CA LEU A 212 14.39 -3.14 2.95
C LEU A 212 15.70 -2.37 2.98
N VAL A 213 15.81 -1.28 2.21
CA VAL A 213 16.98 -0.37 2.24
C VAL A 213 17.18 0.17 3.65
N TYR A 214 16.10 0.60 4.30
CA TYR A 214 16.15 1.08 5.67
C TYR A 214 16.60 -0.03 6.64
N LEU A 215 15.97 -1.21 6.60
CA LEU A 215 16.33 -2.37 7.43
C LEU A 215 17.81 -2.75 7.27
N LYS A 216 18.31 -2.83 6.04
CA LYS A 216 19.73 -3.06 5.75
C LYS A 216 20.62 -2.00 6.38
N SER A 217 20.24 -0.73 6.30
CA SER A 217 21.03 0.37 6.85
C SER A 217 21.13 0.33 8.39
N VAL A 218 20.04 -0.04 9.08
CA VAL A 218 20.00 -0.04 10.55
C VAL A 218 20.52 -1.33 11.17
N THR A 219 20.37 -2.46 10.47
CA THR A 219 20.79 -3.78 10.98
C THR A 219 22.17 -4.22 10.49
N GLY A 220 22.69 -3.59 9.43
CA GLY A 220 23.93 -4.00 8.77
C GLY A 220 23.82 -5.32 7.99
N SER A 221 22.64 -5.96 7.95
CA SER A 221 22.42 -7.20 7.20
C SER A 221 22.30 -6.90 5.71
N ASP A 222 22.98 -7.68 4.87
CA ASP A 222 22.75 -7.63 3.43
C ASP A 222 21.39 -8.24 3.05
N TYR A 223 20.98 -8.10 1.77
CA TYR A 223 19.66 -8.56 1.36
C TYR A 223 19.53 -10.09 1.42
N SER A 224 20.58 -10.84 1.10
CA SER A 224 20.59 -12.30 1.26
C SER A 224 20.32 -12.69 2.71
N CYS A 225 21.06 -12.13 3.66
CA CYS A 225 20.91 -12.35 5.09
C CYS A 225 19.48 -12.11 5.58
N LEU A 226 18.80 -11.09 5.04
CA LEU A 226 17.42 -10.78 5.41
C LEU A 226 16.44 -11.88 4.96
N PHE A 227 16.72 -12.62 3.88
CA PHE A 227 15.79 -13.62 3.33
C PHE A 227 16.15 -15.08 3.61
N VAL A 228 17.42 -15.40 3.92
CA VAL A 228 17.85 -16.79 4.13
C VAL A 228 18.47 -17.06 5.49
N GLY A 229 18.85 -16.01 6.24
CA GLY A 229 19.52 -16.13 7.54
C GLY A 229 20.96 -16.62 7.40
N GLU A 230 21.92 -15.72 7.64
CA GLU A 230 23.33 -16.07 7.88
C GLU A 230 23.73 -15.72 9.30
#